data_AF-X1N0N2-F1
#
_entry.id   AF-X1N0N2-F1
#
_cell.length_a   1.000
_cell.length_b   1.000
_cell.length_c   1.000
_cell.angle_alpha   90.00
_cell.angle_beta   90.00
_cell.angle_gamma   90.00
#
_symmetry.space_group_name_H-M   'P 1'
#
loop_
_entity.id
_entity.type
_entity.pdbx_description
1 polymer ?
#
loop_
_entity_poly.entity_id
_entity_poly.type
_entity_poly.pdbx_seq_one_letter_code
_entity_poly.pdbx_strand_id
1 'polypeptide(L)'
;MPEEPDSQQLKKQYPEFFKEFPAKLIDLASSDKTASQISEICLKNGVEDEEIIGKIAYHITSVLLGRLPLEILPKALIVNLKMDAEVAEKISLEASRRILSPVKDDLAKLYPPAKPIVKPEEPKVPPEEKPKKPPRKDIYHEPIE
;
A
#
# COMPACT_ATOMS: atom_id res chain seq x y z
N MET A 1 -5.58 -34.05 0.16
CA MET A 1 -6.17 -32.72 -0.08
C MET A 1 -6.53 -32.15 1.27
N PRO A 2 -5.90 -31.06 1.72
CA PRO A 2 -6.46 -30.33 2.85
C PRO A 2 -7.79 -29.73 2.39
N GLU A 3 -8.86 -30.09 3.08
CA GLU A 3 -10.17 -29.50 2.88
C GLU A 3 -10.04 -27.99 3.16
N GLU A 4 -10.45 -27.16 2.20
CA GLU A 4 -10.55 -25.72 2.44
C GLU A 4 -11.32 -25.50 3.76
N PRO A 5 -10.84 -24.65 4.67
CA PRO A 5 -11.56 -24.39 5.90
C PRO A 5 -12.90 -23.76 5.52
N ASP A 6 -13.95 -24.58 5.51
CA ASP A 6 -15.30 -24.19 5.13
C ASP A 6 -15.69 -23.01 6.01
N SER A 7 -15.94 -21.86 5.38
CA SER A 7 -16.25 -20.61 6.09
C SER A 7 -17.49 -20.75 6.96
N GLN A 8 -18.32 -21.79 6.76
CA GLN A 8 -19.38 -22.18 7.67
C GLN A 8 -18.89 -22.79 9.00
N GLN A 9 -17.84 -23.60 8.99
CA GLN A 9 -17.27 -24.17 10.22
C GLN A 9 -16.60 -23.10 11.07
N LEU A 10 -15.88 -22.17 10.45
CA LEU A 10 -15.24 -21.05 11.14
C LEU A 10 -16.27 -20.14 11.81
N LYS A 11 -17.41 -19.86 11.15
CA LYS A 11 -18.54 -19.11 11.71
C LYS A 11 -19.14 -19.76 12.95
N LYS A 12 -19.23 -21.09 12.96
CA LYS A 12 -19.74 -21.86 14.09
C LYS A 12 -18.77 -21.84 15.28
N GLN A 13 -17.47 -21.81 15.00
CA GLN A 13 -16.42 -21.86 16.01
C GLN A 13 -16.13 -20.48 16.63
N TYR A 14 -16.27 -19.39 15.87
CA TYR A 14 -16.00 -18.02 16.32
C TYR A 14 -17.14 -17.03 16.02
N PRO A 15 -18.37 -17.28 16.49
CA PRO A 15 -19.53 -16.48 16.10
C PRO A 15 -19.41 -14.99 16.45
N GLU A 16 -18.77 -14.66 17.58
CA GLU A 16 -18.57 -13.25 17.98
C GLU A 16 -17.64 -12.49 17.02
N PHE A 17 -16.60 -13.15 16.48
CA PHE A 17 -15.69 -12.54 15.51
C PHE A 17 -16.41 -12.20 14.19
N PHE A 18 -17.30 -13.08 13.73
CA PHE A 18 -18.09 -12.87 12.51
C PHE A 18 -19.29 -11.92 12.68
N LYS A 19 -19.68 -11.58 13.92
CA LYS A 19 -20.67 -10.52 14.18
C LYS A 19 -20.07 -9.13 13.96
N GLU A 20 -18.81 -8.96 14.35
CA GLU A 20 -18.10 -7.68 14.20
C GLU A 20 -17.45 -7.56 12.81
N PHE A 21 -17.03 -8.68 12.22
CA PHE A 21 -16.29 -8.71 10.96
C PHE A 21 -17.14 -9.25 9.79
N PRO A 22 -17.30 -8.50 8.69
CA PRO A 22 -18.01 -8.96 7.50
C PRO A 22 -17.45 -10.28 6.97
N ALA A 23 -18.29 -11.32 6.87
CA ALA A 23 -17.88 -12.63 6.35
C ALA A 23 -17.20 -12.54 4.98
N LYS A 24 -17.65 -11.59 4.14
CA LYS A 24 -17.09 -11.31 2.81
C LYS A 24 -15.60 -10.94 2.85
N LEU A 25 -15.12 -10.28 3.91
CA LEU A 25 -13.70 -9.95 4.05
C LEU A 25 -12.86 -11.16 4.45
N ILE A 26 -13.41 -12.03 5.30
CA ILE A 26 -12.74 -13.26 5.75
C ILE A 26 -12.65 -14.26 4.59
N ASP A 27 -13.72 -14.39 3.81
CA ASP A 27 -13.76 -15.21 2.61
C ASP A 27 -12.75 -14.70 1.58
N LEU A 28 -12.64 -13.38 1.39
CA LEU A 28 -11.66 -12.80 0.49
C LEU A 28 -10.22 -12.99 1.00
N ALA A 29 -9.99 -12.80 2.30
CA ALA A 29 -8.68 -12.99 2.94
C ALA A 29 -8.17 -14.44 2.86
N SER A 30 -9.09 -15.42 2.90
CA SER A 30 -8.77 -16.85 2.86
C SER A 30 -8.89 -17.44 1.45
N SER A 31 -9.19 -16.63 0.44
CA SER A 31 -9.41 -17.14 -0.92
C SER A 31 -8.10 -17.38 -1.66
N ASP A 32 -7.97 -18.57 -2.26
CA ASP A 32 -6.90 -18.91 -3.21
C ASP A 32 -6.82 -17.93 -4.37
N LYS A 33 -7.95 -17.34 -4.78
CA LYS A 33 -8.00 -16.29 -5.80
C LYS A 33 -7.23 -15.06 -5.36
N THR A 34 -7.37 -14.64 -4.10
CA THR A 34 -6.65 -13.49 -3.55
C THR A 34 -5.15 -13.79 -3.47
N ALA A 35 -4.78 -14.99 -3.00
CA ALA A 35 -3.39 -15.42 -2.97
C ALA A 35 -2.75 -15.41 -4.37
N SER A 36 -3.46 -15.94 -5.37
CA SER A 36 -3.04 -15.93 -6.78
C SER A 36 -2.87 -14.52 -7.32
N GLN A 37 -3.83 -13.62 -7.02
CA GLN A 37 -3.75 -12.22 -7.44
C GLN A 37 -2.55 -11.50 -6.81
N ILE A 38 -2.24 -11.75 -5.55
CA ILE A 38 -1.08 -11.15 -4.87
C ILE A 38 0.21 -11.64 -5.54
N SER A 39 0.33 -12.94 -5.76
CA SER A 39 1.50 -13.52 -6.45
C SER A 39 1.70 -12.92 -7.84
N GLU A 40 0.63 -12.81 -8.65
CA GLU A 40 0.71 -12.17 -9.96
C GLU A 40 1.15 -10.70 -9.92
N ILE A 41 0.68 -9.93 -8.93
CA ILE A 41 1.06 -8.53 -8.76
C ILE A 41 2.56 -8.44 -8.41
N CYS A 42 3.04 -9.29 -7.50
CA CYS A 42 4.44 -9.33 -7.11
C CYS A 42 5.35 -9.68 -8.29
N LEU A 43 5.03 -10.75 -9.04
CA LEU A 43 5.80 -11.19 -10.20
C LEU A 43 5.86 -10.11 -11.28
N LYS A 44 4.76 -9.42 -11.55
CA LYS A 44 4.72 -8.30 -12.52
C LYS A 44 5.61 -7.11 -12.13
N ASN A 45 5.90 -6.96 -10.85
CA ASN A 45 6.74 -5.91 -10.31
C ASN A 45 8.18 -6.40 -9.99
N GLY A 46 8.56 -7.60 -10.48
CA GLY A 46 9.91 -8.14 -10.32
C GLY A 46 10.21 -8.75 -8.95
N VAL A 47 9.18 -9.05 -8.16
CA VAL A 47 9.32 -9.75 -6.89
C VAL A 47 9.03 -11.24 -7.10
N GLU A 48 10.09 -12.03 -7.16
CA GLU A 48 10.03 -13.49 -7.41
C GLU A 48 10.28 -14.33 -6.15
N ASP A 49 10.83 -13.72 -5.10
CA ASP A 49 11.12 -14.41 -3.85
C ASP A 49 9.81 -14.79 -3.12
N GLU A 50 9.54 -16.09 -3.02
CA GLU A 50 8.33 -16.63 -2.41
C GLU A 50 8.15 -16.22 -0.94
N GLU A 51 9.25 -16.06 -0.19
CA GLU A 51 9.19 -15.61 1.20
C GLU A 51 8.75 -14.14 1.27
N ILE A 52 9.26 -13.30 0.38
CA ILE A 52 8.84 -11.89 0.25
C ILE A 52 7.37 -11.82 -0.19
N ILE A 53 6.97 -12.62 -1.17
CA ILE A 53 5.57 -12.69 -1.63
C ILE A 53 4.65 -13.08 -0.46
N GLY A 54 5.04 -14.07 0.34
CA GLY A 54 4.28 -14.48 1.52
C GLY A 54 4.13 -13.35 2.55
N LYS A 55 5.17 -12.57 2.79
CA LYS A 55 5.11 -11.41 3.70
C LYS A 55 4.27 -10.26 3.14
N ILE A 56 4.32 -10.02 1.82
CA ILE A 56 3.43 -9.06 1.16
C ILE A 56 1.98 -9.51 1.32
N ALA A 57 1.70 -10.79 1.09
CA ALA A 57 0.38 -11.36 1.27
C ALA A 57 -0.11 -11.20 2.72
N TYR A 58 0.76 -11.44 3.71
CA TYR A 58 0.45 -11.19 5.12
C TYR A 58 0.04 -9.73 5.38
N HIS A 59 0.74 -8.75 4.81
CA HIS A 59 0.40 -7.34 4.97
C HIS A 59 -0.92 -6.97 4.28
N ILE A 60 -1.16 -7.46 3.07
CA ILE A 60 -2.42 -7.24 2.34
C ILE A 60 -3.60 -7.87 3.10
N THR A 61 -3.44 -9.10 3.58
CA THR A 61 -4.45 -9.78 4.40
C THR A 61 -4.66 -9.06 5.74
N SER A 62 -3.62 -8.47 6.32
CA SER A 62 -3.77 -7.64 7.53
C SER A 62 -4.59 -6.38 7.27
N VAL A 63 -4.57 -5.83 6.05
CA VAL A 63 -5.49 -4.75 5.65
C VAL A 63 -6.92 -5.27 5.56
N LEU A 64 -7.13 -6.42 4.92
CA LEU A 64 -8.45 -7.05 4.82
C LEU A 64 -9.06 -7.39 6.19
N LEU A 65 -8.21 -7.79 7.14
CA LEU A 65 -8.58 -8.15 8.51
C LEU A 65 -8.65 -6.97 9.47
N GLY A 66 -8.58 -5.74 8.98
CA GLY A 66 -8.81 -4.60 9.86
C GLY A 66 -7.69 -4.36 10.87
N ARG A 67 -6.47 -4.84 10.60
CA ARG A 67 -5.29 -4.63 11.46
C ARG A 67 -4.34 -3.55 10.94
N LEU A 68 -4.30 -3.35 9.62
CA LEU A 68 -3.49 -2.31 8.99
C LEU A 68 -4.36 -1.38 8.13
N PRO A 69 -4.22 -0.04 8.23
CA PRO A 69 -4.88 0.88 7.32
C PRO A 69 -4.29 0.78 5.91
N LEU A 70 -5.14 0.88 4.88
CA LEU A 70 -4.71 0.86 3.47
C LEU A 70 -3.67 1.93 3.15
N GLU A 71 -3.81 3.13 3.71
CA GLU A 71 -2.90 4.27 3.48
C GLU A 71 -1.48 4.01 3.99
N ILE A 72 -1.31 3.09 4.94
CA ILE A 72 -0.03 2.76 5.57
C ILE A 72 0.62 1.55 4.89
N LEU A 73 -0.12 0.78 4.09
CA LEU A 73 0.37 -0.40 3.38
C LEU A 73 1.72 -0.16 2.64
N PRO A 74 1.88 0.87 1.79
CA PRO A 74 3.15 1.08 1.09
C PRO A 74 4.32 1.33 2.06
N LYS A 75 4.09 2.11 3.12
CA LYS A 75 5.11 2.37 4.16
C LYS A 75 5.46 1.09 4.91
N ALA A 76 4.47 0.25 5.21
CA ALA A 76 4.69 -1.03 5.88
C ALA A 76 5.55 -1.97 5.02
N LEU A 77 5.33 -1.99 3.70
CA LEU A 77 6.16 -2.78 2.78
C LEU A 77 7.59 -2.25 2.75
N ILE A 78 7.80 -0.93 2.65
CA ILE A 78 9.16 -0.35 2.65
C ILE A 78 9.90 -0.66 3.96
N VAL A 79 9.27 -0.42 5.11
CA VAL A 79 9.94 -0.52 6.42
C VAL A 79 10.16 -1.99 6.81
N ASN A 80 9.15 -2.85 6.66
CA ASN A 80 9.22 -4.22 7.15
C ASN A 80 9.94 -5.15 6.18
N LEU A 81 9.83 -4.91 4.87
CA LEU A 81 10.41 -5.75 3.84
C LEU A 81 11.67 -5.15 3.21
N LYS A 82 12.06 -3.93 3.61
CA LYS A 82 13.20 -3.20 3.00
C LYS A 82 13.07 -3.13 1.47
N MET A 83 11.84 -3.05 0.98
CA MET A 83 11.55 -2.95 -0.44
C MET A 83 11.81 -1.54 -0.95
N ASP A 84 12.12 -1.46 -2.23
CA ASP A 84 12.19 -0.19 -2.93
C ASP A 84 10.84 0.54 -2.89
N ALA A 85 10.88 1.85 -2.71
CA ALA A 85 9.69 2.67 -2.55
C ALA A 85 8.80 2.65 -3.79
N GLU A 86 9.39 2.65 -4.99
CA GLU A 86 8.64 2.62 -6.25
C GLU A 86 7.91 1.27 -6.41
N VAL A 87 8.58 0.17 -6.07
CA VAL A 87 7.98 -1.18 -6.12
C VAL A 87 6.87 -1.31 -5.09
N ALA A 88 7.10 -0.87 -3.85
CA ALA A 88 6.11 -0.91 -2.78
C ALA A 88 4.85 -0.10 -3.11
N GLU A 89 4.99 1.08 -3.72
CA GLU A 89 3.87 1.90 -4.19
C GLU A 89 3.08 1.21 -5.30
N LYS A 90 3.76 0.67 -6.32
CA LYS A 90 3.10 -0.04 -7.43
C LYS A 90 2.29 -1.24 -6.94
N ILE A 91 2.89 -2.08 -6.09
CA ILE A 91 2.20 -3.25 -5.51
C ILE A 91 0.99 -2.81 -4.68
N SER A 92 1.16 -1.79 -3.84
CA SER A 92 0.07 -1.28 -2.99
C SER A 92 -1.09 -0.74 -3.84
N LEU A 93 -0.80 0.00 -4.91
CA LEU A 93 -1.79 0.55 -5.82
C LEU A 93 -2.54 -0.57 -6.57
N GLU A 94 -1.81 -1.56 -7.09
CA GLU A 94 -2.42 -2.70 -7.78
C GLU A 94 -3.27 -3.55 -6.84
N ALA A 95 -2.77 -3.85 -5.64
CA ALA A 95 -3.52 -4.58 -4.61
C ALA A 95 -4.78 -3.81 -4.21
N SER A 96 -4.67 -2.49 -4.03
CA SER A 96 -5.81 -1.63 -3.74
C SER A 96 -6.87 -1.70 -4.84
N ARG A 97 -6.46 -1.70 -6.11
CA ARG A 97 -7.38 -1.72 -7.25
C ARG A 97 -8.02 -3.09 -7.47
N ARG A 98 -7.23 -4.17 -7.38
CA ARG A 98 -7.68 -5.52 -7.75
C ARG A 98 -8.35 -6.27 -6.60
N ILE A 99 -7.86 -6.08 -5.38
CA ILE A 99 -8.25 -6.88 -4.20
C ILE A 99 -9.13 -6.06 -3.26
N LEU A 100 -8.72 -4.83 -2.94
CA LEU A 100 -9.39 -4.05 -1.88
C LEU A 100 -10.58 -3.22 -2.38
N SER A 101 -10.59 -2.82 -3.65
CA SER A 101 -11.67 -2.02 -4.23
C SER A 101 -13.07 -2.67 -4.13
N PRO A 102 -13.25 -3.98 -4.39
CA PRO A 102 -14.54 -4.67 -4.23
C PRO A 102 -15.09 -4.73 -2.79
N VAL A 103 -14.26 -4.44 -1.80
CA VAL A 103 -14.59 -4.55 -0.37
C VAL A 103 -14.34 -3.23 0.39
N LYS A 104 -14.12 -2.13 -0.32
CA LYS A 104 -13.82 -0.82 0.26
C LYS A 104 -14.92 -0.34 1.21
N ASP A 105 -16.19 -0.57 0.85
CA ASP A 105 -17.34 -0.18 1.68
C ASP A 105 -17.42 -1.00 2.97
N ASP A 106 -17.02 -2.27 2.91
CA ASP A 106 -17.00 -3.15 4.08
C ASP A 106 -15.81 -2.83 4.99
N LEU A 107 -14.65 -2.49 4.41
CA LEU A 107 -13.49 -1.97 5.15
C LEU A 107 -13.77 -0.62 5.82
N ALA A 108 -14.54 0.27 5.19
CA ALA A 108 -14.90 1.57 5.75
C ALA A 108 -15.86 1.47 6.96
N LYS A 109 -16.58 0.35 7.11
CA LYS A 109 -17.41 0.09 8.30
C LYS A 109 -16.55 -0.33 9.50
N LEU A 110 -15.48 -1.06 9.24
CA LEU A 110 -14.53 -1.52 10.25
C LEU A 110 -13.57 -0.42 10.68
N TYR A 111 -13.16 0.39 9.71
CA TYR A 111 -12.40 1.60 9.93
C TYR A 111 -13.26 2.80 9.57
N PRO A 112 -14.03 3.36 10.53
CA PRO A 112 -14.57 4.69 10.32
C PRO A 112 -13.39 5.58 9.91
N PRO A 113 -13.54 6.39 8.84
CA PRO A 113 -12.45 7.23 8.37
C PRO A 113 -11.91 7.96 9.58
N ALA A 114 -10.62 7.74 9.89
CA ALA A 114 -9.94 8.58 10.86
C ALA A 114 -10.27 10.01 10.42
N LYS A 115 -10.92 10.78 11.30
CA LYS A 115 -11.30 12.18 11.04
C LYS A 115 -10.18 12.79 10.22
N PRO A 116 -10.48 13.41 9.06
CA PRO A 116 -9.47 13.78 8.08
C PRO A 116 -8.30 14.35 8.84
N ILE A 117 -7.19 13.62 8.85
CA ILE A 117 -5.93 14.15 9.35
C ILE A 117 -5.76 15.35 8.45
N VAL A 118 -6.01 16.53 9.02
CA VAL A 118 -5.62 17.81 8.43
C VAL A 118 -4.25 17.52 7.89
N LYS A 119 -4.09 17.51 6.56
CA LYS A 119 -2.81 17.28 5.91
C LYS A 119 -1.79 17.98 6.78
N PRO A 120 -0.80 17.30 7.40
CA PRO A 120 0.34 18.02 7.91
C PRO A 120 0.77 18.85 6.70
N GLU A 121 0.68 20.18 6.82
CA GLU A 121 1.21 21.07 5.81
C GLU A 121 2.54 20.45 5.40
N GLU A 122 2.68 20.14 4.11
CA GLU A 122 3.97 19.75 3.56
C GLU A 122 4.99 20.67 4.23
N PRO A 123 6.01 20.14 4.94
CA PRO A 123 7.06 21.01 5.43
C PRO A 123 7.54 21.73 4.18
N LYS A 124 7.28 23.05 4.12
CA LYS A 124 7.69 23.92 3.03
C LYS A 124 9.17 23.67 2.87
N VAL A 125 9.53 22.83 1.92
CA VAL A 125 10.91 22.62 1.52
C VAL A 125 11.36 24.02 1.13
N PRO A 126 12.35 24.62 1.80
CA PRO A 126 12.91 25.88 1.34
C PRO A 126 13.29 25.68 -0.13
N PRO A 127 12.83 26.54 -1.05
CA PRO A 127 13.05 26.32 -2.48
C PRO A 127 14.55 26.11 -2.72
N GLU A 128 14.85 24.95 -3.30
CA GLU A 128 16.18 24.54 -3.75
C GLU A 128 16.77 25.69 -4.60
N GLU A 129 17.76 26.39 -4.05
CA GLU A 129 18.45 27.48 -4.71
C GLU A 129 19.25 26.87 -5.87
N LYS A 130 18.65 26.88 -7.07
CA LYS A 130 19.33 26.55 -8.33
C LYS A 130 20.69 27.27 -8.35
N PRO A 131 21.81 26.59 -8.68
CA PRO A 131 23.11 27.23 -8.71
C PRO A 131 23.10 28.40 -9.71
N LYS A 132 23.31 29.61 -9.20
CA LYS A 132 23.47 30.83 -9.99
C LYS A 132 24.68 30.65 -10.92
N LYS A 133 24.43 30.59 -12.23
CA LYS A 133 25.48 30.78 -13.24
C LYS A 133 26.16 32.14 -12.98
N PRO A 134 27.50 32.22 -12.96
CA PRO A 134 28.16 33.52 -12.81
C PRO A 134 27.84 34.40 -14.03
N PRO A 135 27.49 35.69 -13.83
CA PRO A 135 27.32 36.62 -14.93
C PRO A 135 28.69 36.85 -15.62
N ARG A 136 28.68 36.72 -16.95
CA ARG A 136 29.83 37.04 -17.81
C ARG A 136 30.21 38.51 -17.61
N LYS A 137 31.49 38.79 -17.39
CA LYS A 137 32.02 40.15 -17.42
C LYS A 137 32.10 40.59 -18.88
N ASP A 138 31.29 41.56 -19.30
CA ASP A 138 31.56 42.34 -20.50
C ASP A 138 32.67 43.35 -20.16
N ILE A 139 33.90 42.94 -20.46
CA ILE A 139 35.06 43.80 -20.54
C ILE A 139 35.21 44.11 -22.02
N TYR A 140 34.81 45.30 -22.46
CA TYR A 140 35.62 46.21 -23.27
C TYR A 140 34.80 47.47 -23.60
N HIS A 141 35.13 48.56 -22.91
CA HIS A 141 34.92 49.91 -23.39
C HIS A 141 35.97 50.19 -24.46
N GLU A 142 35.57 50.51 -25.68
CA GLU A 142 36.43 51.30 -26.56
C GLU A 142 36.24 52.78 -26.21
N PRO A 143 37.32 53.53 -25.92
CA PRO A 143 37.26 54.98 -25.79
C PRO A 143 37.48 55.60 -27.15
N ILE A 144 36.57 56.42 -27.65
CA ILE A 144 36.80 57.17 -28.88
C ILE A 144 36.33 58.61 -28.69
N GLU A 145 37.36 59.46 -28.60
CA GLU A 145 37.54 60.91 -28.89
C GLU A 145 36.50 61.95 -28.42
#